data_AF-A0AA86W4H2-F1
#
_entry.id   AF-A0AA86W4H2-F1
#
_cell.length_a   1.000
_cell.length_b   1.000
_cell.length_c   1.000
_cell.angle_alpha   90.00
_cell.angle_beta   90.00
_cell.angle_gamma   90.00
#
_symmetry.space_group_name_H-M   'P 1'
#
loop_
_entity.id
_entity.type
_entity.pdbx_description
1 polymer ?
#
loop_
_entity_poly.entity_id
_entity_poly.type
_entity_poly.pdbx_seq_one_letter_code
_entity_poly.pdbx_strand_id
1 'polypeptide(L)'
;MSPEYATEGVFSTKSDVYSFGVLLLEIVCGRKNTCFYDDERPLNLVGHVWELWKDGKCLELVDPSLEELLDGDEVQRSCWSLVR
;
A
#
# COMPACT_ATOMS: atom_id res chain seq x y z
N MET A 1 -4.77 7.17 6.63
CA MET A 1 -4.67 8.65 6.52
C MET A 1 -3.22 9.04 6.38
N SER A 2 -2.94 10.15 5.70
CA SER A 2 -1.58 10.68 5.68
C SER A 2 -1.17 11.15 7.09
N PRO A 3 0.09 10.90 7.49
CA PRO A 3 0.54 11.20 8.84
C PRO A 3 0.47 12.70 9.16
N GLU A 4 0.72 13.56 8.18
CA GLU A 4 0.63 15.02 8.32
C GLU A 4 -0.82 15.51 8.49
N TYR A 5 -1.79 14.92 7.79
CA TYR A 5 -3.20 15.24 8.02
C TYR A 5 -3.67 14.76 9.40
N ALA A 6 -3.27 13.54 9.80
CA ALA A 6 -3.69 12.96 11.08
C ALA A 6 -3.08 13.67 12.30
N THR A 7 -1.86 14.20 12.15
CA THR A 7 -1.11 14.80 13.27
C THR A 7 -1.27 16.32 13.33
N GLU A 8 -1.34 16.99 12.18
CA GLU A 8 -1.33 18.46 12.09
C GLU A 8 -2.63 19.05 11.53
N GLY A 9 -3.57 18.21 11.05
CA GLY A 9 -4.82 18.67 10.43
C GLY A 9 -4.62 19.36 9.09
N VAL A 10 -3.44 19.23 8.48
CA VAL A 10 -3.07 19.92 7.24
C VAL A 10 -3.61 19.14 6.04
N PHE A 11 -4.65 19.69 5.42
CA PHE A 11 -5.17 19.22 4.14
C PHE A 11 -4.37 19.83 2.99
N SER A 12 -3.89 19.00 2.07
CA SER A 12 -3.13 19.44 0.90
C SER A 12 -3.26 18.45 -0.25
N THR A 13 -2.87 18.88 -1.45
CA THR A 13 -2.76 17.96 -2.60
C THR A 13 -1.85 16.77 -2.29
N LYS A 14 -0.87 16.92 -1.39
CA LYS A 14 0.01 15.81 -0.97
C LYS A 14 -0.70 14.79 -0.10
N SER A 15 -1.55 15.23 0.83
CA SER A 15 -2.34 14.31 1.67
C SER A 15 -3.38 13.54 0.84
N ASP A 16 -3.91 14.17 -0.21
CA ASP A 16 -4.83 13.54 -1.15
C ASP A 16 -4.13 12.49 -2.01
N VAL A 17 -2.95 12.82 -2.56
CA VAL A 17 -2.13 11.86 -3.32
C VAL A 17 -1.71 10.67 -2.45
N TYR A 18 -1.33 10.91 -1.20
CA TYR A 18 -1.00 9.84 -0.25
C TYR A 18 -2.21 8.94 0.01
N SER A 19 -3.36 9.53 0.32
CA SER A 19 -4.59 8.77 0.62
C SER A 19 -5.08 7.98 -0.58
N PHE A 20 -4.95 8.54 -1.79
CA PHE A 20 -5.21 7.83 -3.04
C PHE A 20 -4.25 6.65 -3.23
N GLY A 21 -2.95 6.83 -2.95
CA GLY A 21 -1.98 5.73 -3.01
C GLY A 21 -2.29 4.60 -2.04
N VAL A 22 -2.71 4.92 -0.81
CA VAL A 22 -3.18 3.92 0.16
C VAL A 22 -4.42 3.18 -0.34
N LEU A 23 -5.40 3.89 -0.91
CA LEU A 23 -6.60 3.28 -1.48
C LEU A 23 -6.24 2.32 -2.62
N LEU A 24 -5.29 2.69 -3.48
CA LEU A 24 -4.83 1.85 -4.58
C LEU A 24 -4.19 0.56 -4.05
N LEU A 25 -3.38 0.66 -2.99
CA LEU A 25 -2.81 -0.50 -2.30
C LEU A 25 -3.90 -1.38 -1.68
N GLU A 26 -4.94 -0.80 -1.06
CA GLU A 26 -6.06 -1.58 -0.53
C GLU A 26 -6.81 -2.36 -1.62
N ILE A 27 -6.97 -1.76 -2.81
CA ILE A 27 -7.61 -2.41 -3.97
C ILE A 27 -6.73 -3.55 -4.49
N VAL A 28 -5.45 -3.28 -4.76
CA VAL A 28 -4.52 -4.29 -5.31
C VAL A 28 -4.31 -5.44 -4.33
N CYS A 29 -4.22 -5.14 -3.04
CA CYS A 29 -4.01 -6.16 -2.02
C CYS A 29 -5.29 -6.85 -1.55
N GLY A 30 -6.47 -6.30 -1.88
CA GLY A 30 -7.76 -6.74 -1.36
C GLY A 30 -7.91 -6.65 0.17
N ARG A 31 -6.98 -5.97 0.85
CA ARG A 31 -6.89 -5.89 2.30
C ARG A 31 -7.02 -4.45 2.77
N LYS A 32 -7.87 -4.22 3.77
CA LYS A 32 -8.00 -2.90 4.39
C LYS A 32 -6.75 -2.55 5.20
N ASN A 33 -6.35 -1.29 5.16
CA ASN A 33 -5.21 -0.74 5.91
C ASN A 33 -5.37 -0.98 7.42
N THR A 34 -6.61 -0.99 7.92
CA THR A 34 -6.97 -1.25 9.32
C THR A 34 -6.86 -2.72 9.75
N CYS A 35 -6.59 -3.65 8.84
CA CYS A 35 -6.45 -5.07 9.18
C CYS A 35 -5.00 -5.48 9.47
N PHE A 36 -4.04 -4.58 9.30
CA PHE A 36 -2.64 -4.80 9.67
C PHE A 36 -2.41 -4.42 11.13
N TYR A 37 -3.01 -5.18 12.02
CA TYR A 37 -2.65 -5.23 13.43
C TYR A 37 -2.12 -6.64 13.70
N ASP A 38 -0.86 -6.85 13.36
CA ASP A 38 -0.13 -8.02 13.83
C ASP A 38 0.59 -7.59 15.12
N ASP A 39 0.29 -8.25 16.25
CA ASP A 39 0.86 -7.92 17.57
C ASP A 39 2.41 -8.03 17.57
N GLU A 40 3.00 -8.74 16.60
CA GLU A 40 4.44 -8.88 16.43
C GLU A 40 5.09 -7.82 15.52
N ARG A 41 4.30 -7.14 14.65
CA ARG A 41 4.81 -6.15 13.70
C ARG A 41 3.78 -5.02 13.49
N PRO A 42 3.89 -3.89 14.19
CA PRO A 42 2.94 -2.76 14.10
C PRO A 42 3.15 -1.93 12.82
N LEU A 43 3.38 -2.59 11.69
CA LEU A 43 3.48 -1.95 10.40
C LEU A 43 2.06 -1.82 9.84
N ASN A 44 1.66 -0.58 9.52
CA ASN A 44 0.50 -0.34 8.69
C ASN A 44 0.69 -1.01 7.30
N LEU A 45 -0.39 -1.15 6.51
CA LEU A 45 -0.34 -1.75 5.17
C LEU A 45 0.84 -1.23 4.31
N VAL A 46 1.12 0.07 4.39
CA VAL A 46 2.22 0.72 3.65
C VAL A 46 3.58 0.18 4.09
N GLY A 47 3.80 0.04 5.39
CA GLY A 47 5.02 -0.54 5.94
C GLY A 47 5.20 -2.01 5.57
N HIS A 48 4.11 -2.80 5.57
CA HIS A 48 4.16 -4.20 5.14
C HIS A 48 4.50 -4.33 3.64
N VAL A 49 3.86 -3.52 2.80
CA VAL A 49 4.13 -3.45 1.36
C VAL A 49 5.58 -3.07 1.10
N TRP A 50 6.13 -2.12 1.86
CA TRP A 50 7.52 -1.67 1.73
C TRP A 50 8.55 -2.78 2.05
N GLU A 51 8.32 -3.59 3.09
CA GLU A 51 9.20 -4.72 3.40
C GLU A 51 9.16 -5.78 2.29
N LEU A 52 7.97 -6.16 1.82
CA LEU A 52 7.83 -7.13 0.75
C LEU A 52 8.41 -6.62 -0.58
N TRP A 53 8.31 -5.32 -0.84
CA TRP A 53 8.97 -4.70 -1.98
C TRP A 53 10.50 -4.80 -1.89
N LYS A 54 11.09 -4.50 -0.73
CA LYS A 54 12.55 -4.65 -0.52
C LYS A 54 13.02 -6.10 -0.73
N ASP A 55 12.18 -7.06 -0.37
CA ASP A 55 12.45 -8.48 -0.54
C ASP A 55 12.14 -9.01 -1.95
N GLY A 56 11.62 -8.17 -2.87
CA GLY A 56 11.23 -8.58 -4.22
C GLY A 56 9.97 -9.45 -4.27
N LYS A 57 9.16 -9.42 -3.22
CA LYS A 57 7.98 -10.27 -3.00
C LYS A 57 6.66 -9.51 -3.14
N CYS A 58 6.65 -8.42 -3.91
CA CYS A 58 5.43 -7.61 -4.11
C CYS A 58 4.26 -8.41 -4.69
N LEU A 59 4.51 -9.47 -5.46
CA LEU A 59 3.45 -10.30 -6.04
C LEU A 59 2.67 -11.08 -4.96
N GLU A 60 3.28 -11.36 -3.81
CA GLU A 60 2.59 -12.01 -2.68
C GLU A 60 1.51 -11.12 -2.05
N LEU A 61 1.52 -9.81 -2.36
CA LEU A 61 0.52 -8.87 -1.89
C LEU A 61 -0.75 -8.86 -2.75
N VAL A 62 -0.66 -9.28 -4.01
CA VAL A 62 -1.78 -9.15 -4.95
C VAL A 62 -2.95 -10.02 -4.50
N ASP A 63 -4.15 -9.46 -4.51
CA ASP A 63 -5.35 -10.24 -4.22
C ASP A 63 -5.47 -11.40 -5.22
N PRO A 64 -5.68 -12.65 -4.77
CA PRO A 64 -5.81 -13.81 -5.66
C PRO A 64 -6.90 -13.65 -6.74
N SER A 65 -7.94 -12.84 -6.49
CA SER A 65 -8.99 -12.51 -7.46
C SER A 65 -8.55 -11.53 -8.55
N LEU A 66 -7.43 -10.84 -8.35
CA LEU A 66 -6.79 -9.92 -9.31
C LEU A 66 -5.56 -10.54 -9.98
N GLU A 67 -5.10 -11.71 -9.51
CA GLU A 67 -3.90 -12.40 -10.02
C GLU A 67 -4.01 -12.77 -11.50
N GLU A 68 -5.22 -13.06 -12.00
CA GLU A 68 -5.46 -13.31 -13.43
C GLU A 68 -5.59 -12.04 -14.28
N LEU A 69 -5.78 -10.87 -13.66
CA LEU A 69 -6.02 -9.59 -14.34
C LEU A 69 -4.79 -8.70 -14.40
N LEU A 70 -3.79 -8.95 -13.56
CA LEU A 70 -2.61 -8.12 -13.40
C LEU A 70 -1.36 -8.83 -13.93
N ASP A 71 -0.64 -8.19 -14.85
CA ASP A 71 0.70 -8.63 -15.25
C ASP A 71 1.66 -8.37 -14.07
N GLY A 72 2.44 -9.39 -13.68
CA GLY A 72 3.39 -9.29 -12.58
C GLY A 72 4.41 -8.15 -12.76
N ASP A 73 4.77 -7.83 -14.01
CA ASP A 73 5.64 -6.70 -14.31
C ASP A 73 4.95 -5.35 -14.07
N GLU A 74 3.65 -5.24 -14.33
CA GLU A 74 2.85 -4.03 -14.03
C GLU A 74 2.63 -3.84 -12.54
N VAL A 75 2.42 -4.92 -11.78
CA VAL A 75 2.31 -4.87 -10.31
C VAL A 75 3.61 -4.35 -9.71
N GLN A 76 4.75 -4.92 -10.13
CA GLN A 76 6.05 -4.52 -9.60
C GLN A 76 6.37 -3.06 -9.96
N ARG A 77 6.01 -2.60 -11.16
CA ARG A 77 6.18 -1.22 -11.60
C ARG A 77 5.24 -0.24 -10.87
N SER A 78 4.01 -0.66 -10.56
CA SER A 78 3.04 0.14 -9.80
C SER A 78 3.41 0.25 -8.31
N CYS A 79 3.90 -0.83 -7.70
CA CYS A 79 4.50 -0.76 -6.37
C CYS A 79 5.72 0.19 -6.36
N TRP A 80 6.49 0.26 -7.44
CA TRP A 80 7.61 1.20 -7.54
C TRP A 80 7.19 2.68 -7.55
N SER A 81 6.07 3.02 -8.21
CA SER A 81 5.60 4.41 -8.33
C SER A 81 4.88 4.92 -7.07
N LEU A 82 4.30 4.01 -6.27
CA LEU A 82 3.54 4.34 -5.07
C LEU A 82 4.41 4.65 -3.84
N VAL A 83 5.69 4.26 -3.83
CA VAL A 83 6.57 4.39 -2.66
C VAL A 83 7.73 5.37 -2.84
N ARG A 84 7.54 6.36 -3.74
CA ARG A 84 8.51 7.44 -3.97
C ARG A 84 7.98 8.81 -3.55
#